data_AF-A0A316NB45-F1
#
_entry.id   AF-A0A316NB45-F1
#
_cell.length_a   1.000
_cell.length_b   1.000
_cell.length_c   1.000
_cell.angle_alpha   90.00
_cell.angle_beta   90.00
_cell.angle_gamma   90.00
#
_symmetry.space_group_name_H-M   'P 1'
#
loop_
_entity.id
_entity.type
_entity.pdbx_description
1 polymer ?
#
loop_
_entity_poly.entity_id
_entity_poly.type
_entity_poly.pdbx_seq_one_letter_code
_entity_poly.pdbx_strand_id
1 'polypeptide(L)'
;MFIEVLKIVYSNIVHLHIDSISFTEVPSTFKGLFRQRKKWARGMIEAFKKVPVLTSKQMNWKSKILMLFNVLFPFVDLALLIFVPVGLLFLIFGNSLLIGWLTLFVVLLGLILCLVIEVRRCNALRQVECKLERRSFFAFLFYVLLYAFILAPACIIGYCSELFNVRKKW
;
A
#
# COMPACT_ATOMS: atom_id res chain seq x y z
N MET A 1 -17.26 5.01 -8.44
CA MET A 1 -15.93 4.38 -8.58
C MET A 1 -15.74 3.14 -7.68
N PHE A 2 -15.23 3.20 -6.44
CA PHE A 2 -14.92 1.97 -5.66
C PHE A 2 -16.13 1.03 -5.40
N ILE A 3 -17.32 1.58 -5.20
CA ILE A 3 -18.55 0.80 -4.97
C ILE A 3 -19.02 0.09 -6.25
N GLU A 4 -18.83 0.72 -7.42
CA GLU A 4 -19.15 0.09 -8.71
C GLU A 4 -18.19 -1.04 -9.03
N VAL A 5 -16.91 -0.87 -8.69
CA VAL A 5 -15.90 -1.93 -8.82
C VAL A 5 -16.30 -3.16 -7.99
N LEU A 6 -16.80 -2.97 -6.77
CA LEU A 6 -17.28 -4.09 -5.95
C LEU A 6 -18.49 -4.80 -6.57
N LYS A 7 -19.44 -4.07 -7.17
CA LYS A 7 -20.56 -4.70 -7.89
C LYS A 7 -20.07 -5.55 -9.07
N ILE A 8 -19.01 -5.13 -9.76
CA ILE A 8 -18.39 -5.86 -10.87
C ILE A 8 -17.61 -7.11 -10.36
N VAL A 9 -16.98 -7.01 -9.19
CA VAL A 9 -16.37 -8.18 -8.52
C VAL A 9 -17.43 -9.23 -8.16
N TYR A 10 -18.61 -8.79 -7.73
CA TYR A 10 -19.74 -9.68 -7.42
C TYR A 10 -20.31 -10.39 -8.66
N SER A 11 -20.21 -9.80 -9.84
CA SER A 11 -20.62 -10.43 -11.10
C SER A 11 -19.53 -11.34 -11.71
N ASN A 12 -18.39 -11.55 -11.03
CA ASN A 12 -17.27 -12.38 -11.51
C ASN A 12 -16.61 -11.94 -12.83
N ILE A 13 -16.73 -10.66 -13.22
CA ILE A 13 -16.24 -10.13 -14.51
C ILE A 13 -14.79 -9.58 -14.41
N VAL A 14 -14.13 -9.73 -13.26
CA VAL A 14 -12.80 -9.13 -13.03
C VAL A 14 -11.69 -10.04 -13.55
N HIS A 15 -11.05 -9.61 -14.64
CA HIS A 15 -9.87 -10.23 -15.22
C HIS A 15 -8.64 -9.33 -15.00
N LEU A 16 -7.60 -9.88 -14.37
CA LEU A 16 -6.29 -9.21 -14.24
C LEU A 16 -5.40 -9.68 -15.38
N HIS A 17 -5.17 -8.83 -16.37
CA HIS A 17 -4.26 -9.10 -17.47
C HIS A 17 -2.89 -8.46 -17.20
N ILE A 18 -1.82 -9.25 -17.30
CA ILE A 18 -0.45 -8.82 -16.98
C ILE A 18 0.03 -7.73 -17.95
N ASP A 19 -0.46 -7.75 -19.19
CA ASP A 19 -0.05 -6.81 -20.26
C ASP A 19 -0.95 -5.57 -20.37
N SER A 20 -1.88 -5.38 -19.43
CA SER A 20 -2.74 -4.18 -19.44
C SER A 20 -1.98 -2.97 -18.88
N ILE A 21 -1.88 -1.92 -19.69
CA ILE A 21 -1.11 -0.72 -19.33
C ILE A 21 -2.03 0.48 -19.40
N SER A 22 -1.99 1.27 -18.34
CA SER A 22 -2.70 2.54 -18.26
C SER A 22 -1.76 3.61 -17.74
N PHE A 23 -1.85 4.79 -18.34
CA PHE A 23 -1.17 5.97 -17.82
C PHE A 23 -2.06 6.62 -16.76
N THR A 24 -1.46 6.99 -15.63
CA THR A 24 -2.17 7.66 -14.55
C THR A 24 -1.49 8.98 -14.25
N GLU A 25 -2.31 10.02 -14.05
CA GLU A 25 -1.82 11.30 -13.56
C GLU A 25 -1.60 11.21 -12.05
N VAL A 26 -0.37 11.44 -11.64
CA VAL A 26 0.03 11.44 -10.22
C VAL A 26 0.15 12.90 -9.77
N PRO A 27 -0.35 13.27 -8.58
CA PRO A 27 -0.22 14.63 -8.09
C PRO A 27 1.25 15.04 -7.97
N SER A 28 1.60 16.20 -8.54
CA SER A 28 2.93 16.79 -8.47
C SER A 28 3.27 17.39 -7.11
N THR A 29 2.27 17.51 -6.22
CA THR A 29 2.43 18.12 -4.88
C THR A 29 2.32 17.07 -3.77
N PHE A 30 3.16 17.23 -2.75
CA PHE A 30 3.15 16.37 -1.57
C PHE A 30 1.78 16.36 -0.86
N LYS A 31 1.14 17.52 -0.74
CA LYS A 31 -0.21 17.66 -0.17
C LYS A 31 -1.27 16.90 -0.99
N GLY A 32 -1.14 16.90 -2.32
CA GLY A 32 -2.00 16.13 -3.22
C GLY A 32 -1.85 14.63 -2.98
N LEU A 33 -0.60 14.16 -2.92
CA LEU A 33 -0.28 12.76 -2.63
C LEU A 33 -0.83 12.31 -1.27
N PHE A 34 -0.63 13.12 -0.23
CA PHE A 34 -1.15 12.83 1.12
C PHE A 34 -2.67 12.69 1.13
N ARG A 35 -3.37 13.62 0.46
CA ARG A 35 -4.84 13.55 0.33
C ARG A 35 -5.25 12.28 -0.40
N GLN A 36 -4.61 11.96 -1.53
CA GLN A 36 -4.91 10.77 -2.34
C GLN A 36 -4.80 9.49 -1.51
N ARG A 37 -3.69 9.30 -0.79
CA ARG A 37 -3.46 8.13 0.07
C ARG A 37 -4.47 8.04 1.21
N LYS A 38 -4.80 9.19 1.83
CA LYS A 38 -5.89 9.24 2.81
C LYS A 38 -7.25 8.83 2.22
N LYS A 39 -7.57 9.22 0.97
CA LYS A 39 -8.82 8.81 0.29
C LYS A 39 -8.84 7.29 0.08
N TRP A 40 -7.72 6.71 -0.35
CA TRP A 40 -7.61 5.27 -0.60
C TRP A 40 -7.76 4.46 0.69
N ALA A 41 -7.09 4.88 1.76
CA ALA A 41 -7.19 4.26 3.07
C ALA A 41 -8.63 4.28 3.61
N ARG A 42 -9.34 5.41 3.50
CA ARG A 42 -10.77 5.50 3.85
C ARG A 42 -11.63 4.60 2.97
N GLY A 43 -11.42 4.63 1.65
CA GLY A 43 -12.20 3.84 0.69
C GLY A 43 -12.07 2.33 0.92
N MET A 44 -10.89 1.87 1.33
CA MET A 44 -10.67 0.48 1.73
C MET A 44 -11.54 0.09 2.93
N ILE A 45 -11.55 0.88 4.00
CA ILE A 45 -12.38 0.60 5.19
C ILE A 45 -13.88 0.72 4.86
N GLU A 46 -14.27 1.70 4.04
CA GLU A 46 -15.65 1.87 3.58
C GLU A 46 -16.13 0.65 2.77
N ALA A 47 -15.27 0.10 1.91
CA ALA A 47 -15.54 -1.12 1.17
C ALA A 47 -15.79 -2.32 2.10
N PHE A 48 -14.97 -2.50 3.14
CA PHE A 48 -15.18 -3.55 4.14
C PHE A 48 -16.47 -3.38 4.94
N LYS A 49 -16.82 -2.15 5.32
CA LYS A 49 -18.07 -1.88 6.05
C LYS A 49 -19.31 -2.18 5.21
N LYS A 50 -19.26 -1.91 3.91
CA LYS A 50 -20.40 -2.09 2.99
C LYS A 50 -20.55 -3.52 2.49
N VAL A 51 -19.46 -4.27 2.39
CA VAL A 51 -19.44 -5.58 1.77
C VAL A 51 -19.15 -6.66 2.81
N PRO A 52 -20.13 -7.51 3.16
CA PRO A 52 -19.91 -8.63 4.08
C PRO A 52 -19.10 -9.74 3.38
N VAL A 53 -17.77 -9.58 3.36
CA VAL A 53 -16.82 -10.46 2.64
C VAL A 53 -16.94 -11.93 3.08
N LEU A 54 -17.16 -12.16 4.37
CA LEU A 54 -17.23 -13.50 4.96
C LEU A 54 -18.52 -14.23 4.61
N THR A 55 -19.66 -13.52 4.62
CA THR A 55 -20.99 -14.10 4.44
C THR A 55 -21.44 -14.14 2.97
N SER A 56 -20.81 -13.36 2.10
CA SER A 56 -21.22 -13.28 0.69
C SER A 56 -20.98 -14.59 -0.05
N LYS A 57 -22.06 -15.22 -0.53
CA LYS A 57 -22.00 -16.45 -1.35
C LYS A 57 -21.64 -16.19 -2.82
N GLN A 58 -21.81 -14.96 -3.30
CA GLN A 58 -21.58 -14.58 -4.69
C GLN A 58 -20.11 -14.30 -5.01
N MET A 59 -19.24 -14.13 -4.00
CA MET A 59 -17.82 -13.85 -4.21
C MET A 59 -16.98 -15.12 -4.35
N ASN A 60 -16.20 -15.19 -5.43
CA ASN A 60 -15.16 -16.21 -5.62
C ASN A 60 -14.16 -16.22 -4.46
N TRP A 61 -13.68 -17.41 -4.08
CA TRP A 61 -12.76 -17.60 -2.95
C TRP A 61 -11.46 -16.78 -3.07
N LYS A 62 -10.91 -16.69 -4.30
CA LYS A 62 -9.74 -15.85 -4.61
C LYS A 62 -9.98 -14.37 -4.27
N SER A 63 -11.13 -13.81 -4.66
CA SER A 63 -11.47 -12.41 -4.39
C SER A 63 -11.70 -12.15 -2.90
N LYS A 64 -12.26 -13.13 -2.16
CA LYS A 64 -12.40 -13.04 -0.70
C LYS A 64 -11.04 -12.98 0.00
N ILE A 65 -10.11 -13.83 -0.41
CA ILE A 65 -8.74 -13.85 0.13
C ILE A 65 -8.06 -12.50 -0.14
N LEU A 66 -8.11 -12.00 -1.38
CA LEU A 66 -7.53 -10.71 -1.73
C LEU A 66 -8.14 -9.55 -0.94
N MET A 67 -9.46 -9.53 -0.76
CA MET A 67 -10.09 -8.57 0.14
C MET A 67 -9.53 -8.75 1.54
N LEU A 68 -9.54 -9.95 2.12
CA LEU A 68 -9.10 -10.16 3.51
C LEU A 68 -7.64 -9.73 3.75
N PHE A 69 -6.74 -9.96 2.78
CA PHE A 69 -5.37 -9.45 2.84
C PHE A 69 -5.29 -7.92 3.00
N ASN A 70 -6.26 -7.16 2.47
CA ASN A 70 -6.30 -5.71 2.66
C ASN A 70 -6.49 -5.30 4.14
N VAL A 71 -7.05 -6.17 4.99
CA VAL A 71 -7.16 -5.91 6.44
C VAL A 71 -5.79 -5.87 7.11
N LEU A 72 -4.76 -6.48 6.51
CA LEU A 72 -3.40 -6.46 7.06
C LEU A 72 -2.69 -5.11 6.85
N PHE A 73 -3.10 -4.31 5.85
CA PHE A 73 -2.41 -3.05 5.54
C PHE A 73 -2.38 -2.04 6.70
N PRO A 74 -3.47 -1.78 7.44
CA PRO A 74 -3.44 -0.92 8.63
C PRO A 74 -2.43 -1.38 9.69
N PHE A 75 -2.27 -2.69 9.88
CA PHE A 75 -1.30 -3.24 10.83
C PHE A 75 0.13 -3.05 10.35
N VAL A 76 0.38 -3.24 9.04
CA VAL A 76 1.69 -2.97 8.43
C VAL A 76 2.06 -1.49 8.54
N ASP A 77 1.13 -0.58 8.24
CA ASP A 77 1.35 0.87 8.35
C ASP A 77 1.66 1.30 9.79
N LEU A 78 0.95 0.73 10.78
CA LEU A 78 1.21 0.96 12.21
C LEU A 78 2.56 0.38 12.65
N ALA A 79 2.86 -0.85 12.25
CA ALA A 79 4.13 -1.51 12.54
C ALA A 79 5.31 -0.70 12.00
N LEU A 80 5.17 -0.17 10.77
CA LEU A 80 6.20 0.67 10.16
C LEU A 80 6.40 1.99 10.92
N LEU A 81 5.32 2.62 11.39
CA LEU A 81 5.41 3.88 12.14
C LEU A 81 5.92 3.72 13.57
N ILE A 82 5.67 2.58 14.21
CA ILE A 82 6.04 2.36 15.62
C ILE A 82 7.37 1.60 15.71
N PHE A 83 7.50 0.44 15.08
CA PHE A 83 8.67 -0.42 15.26
C PHE A 83 9.92 0.12 14.59
N VAL A 84 9.81 0.80 13.45
CA VAL A 84 10.99 1.38 12.77
C VAL A 84 11.69 2.44 13.63
N PRO A 85 11.02 3.50 14.12
CA PRO A 85 11.69 4.49 14.96
C PRO A 85 12.10 3.91 16.32
N VAL A 86 11.26 3.05 16.93
CA VAL A 86 11.60 2.41 18.20
C VAL A 86 12.85 1.54 18.06
N GLY A 87 12.93 0.70 17.03
CA GLY A 87 14.10 -0.13 16.75
C GLY A 87 15.35 0.69 16.43
N LEU A 88 15.19 1.81 15.73
CA LEU A 88 16.32 2.71 15.44
C LEU A 88 16.85 3.37 16.72
N LEU A 89 15.97 3.83 17.62
CA LEU A 89 16.36 4.37 18.92
C LEU A 89 17.13 3.33 19.74
N PHE A 90 16.60 2.11 19.85
CA PHE A 90 17.25 1.03 20.59
C PHE A 90 18.62 0.64 20.02
N LEU A 91 18.78 0.62 18.69
CA LEU A 91 20.07 0.41 18.04
C LEU A 91 21.10 1.48 18.43
N ILE A 92 20.68 2.73 18.55
CA ILE A 92 21.55 3.85 18.96
C ILE A 92 21.93 3.76 20.44
N PHE A 93 20.99 3.35 21.31
CA PHE A 93 21.22 3.24 22.76
C PHE A 93 21.90 1.92 23.19
N GLY A 94 22.32 1.08 22.24
CA GLY A 94 23.14 -0.11 22.50
C GLY A 94 22.45 -1.25 23.26
N ASN A 95 21.13 -1.13 23.48
CA ASN A 95 20.35 -2.12 24.21
C ASN A 95 19.26 -2.68 23.30
N SER A 96 19.14 -4.01 23.26
CA SER A 96 18.23 -4.82 22.42
C SER A 96 18.76 -5.25 21.04
N LEU A 97 19.61 -6.29 21.06
CA LEU A 97 19.88 -7.11 19.88
C LEU A 97 18.55 -7.51 19.18
N LEU A 98 17.57 -8.03 19.91
CA LEU A 98 16.39 -8.66 19.31
C LEU A 98 15.44 -7.66 18.58
N ILE A 99 15.18 -6.47 19.14
CA ILE A 99 14.29 -5.47 18.52
C ILE A 99 14.99 -4.81 17.32
N GLY A 100 16.30 -4.55 17.43
CA GLY A 100 17.12 -4.07 16.31
C GLY A 100 17.13 -5.05 15.13
N TRP A 101 17.35 -6.35 15.39
CA TRP A 101 17.32 -7.40 14.35
C TRP A 101 15.95 -7.53 13.68
N LEU A 102 14.85 -7.49 14.46
CA LEU A 102 13.49 -7.51 13.91
C LEU A 102 13.22 -6.31 13.00
N THR A 103 13.69 -5.12 13.39
CA THR A 103 13.52 -3.90 12.59
C THR A 103 14.30 -3.96 11.29
N LEU A 104 15.55 -4.43 11.34
CA LEU A 104 16.36 -4.68 10.13
C LEU A 104 15.69 -5.71 9.21
N PHE A 105 15.10 -6.76 9.76
CA PHE A 105 14.39 -7.77 8.99
C PHE A 105 13.16 -7.20 8.28
N VAL A 106 12.37 -6.34 8.95
CA VAL A 106 11.22 -5.66 8.32
C VAL A 106 11.67 -4.74 7.18
N VAL A 107 12.74 -3.96 7.38
CA VAL A 107 13.31 -3.10 6.33
C VAL A 107 13.81 -3.94 5.15
N LEU A 108 14.48 -5.06 5.42
CA LEU A 108 14.96 -5.98 4.38
C LEU A 108 13.82 -6.57 3.55
N LEU A 109 12.75 -7.03 4.18
CA LEU A 109 11.57 -7.52 3.48
C LEU A 109 10.93 -6.42 2.62
N GLY A 110 10.84 -5.19 3.13
CA GLY A 110 10.36 -4.03 2.36
C GLY A 110 11.22 -3.73 1.13
N LEU A 111 12.55 -3.84 1.25
CA LEU A 111 13.49 -3.69 0.15
C LEU A 111 13.29 -4.76 -0.92
N ILE A 112 13.16 -6.03 -0.52
CA ILE A 112 12.91 -7.14 -1.46
C ILE A 112 11.59 -6.91 -2.21
N LEU A 113 10.51 -6.54 -1.52
CA LEU A 113 9.22 -6.25 -2.15
C LEU A 113 9.33 -5.12 -3.17
N CYS A 114 10.01 -4.03 -2.83
CA CYS A 114 10.21 -2.91 -3.75
C CYS A 114 11.07 -3.32 -4.96
N LEU A 115 12.12 -4.13 -4.75
CA LEU A 115 12.94 -4.65 -5.84
C LEU A 115 12.12 -5.51 -6.80
N VAL A 116 11.27 -6.39 -6.27
CA VAL A 116 10.37 -7.20 -7.10
C VAL A 116 9.44 -6.30 -7.92
N ILE A 117 8.86 -5.26 -7.33
CA ILE A 117 8.00 -4.30 -8.03
C ILE A 117 8.76 -3.57 -9.13
N GLU A 118 9.99 -3.12 -8.87
CA GLU A 118 10.82 -2.45 -9.88
C GLU A 118 11.20 -3.38 -11.02
N VAL A 119 11.59 -4.63 -10.73
CA VAL A 119 11.89 -5.64 -11.76
C VAL A 119 10.66 -5.89 -12.63
N ARG A 120 9.47 -6.01 -12.01
CA ARG A 120 8.20 -6.15 -12.75
C ARG A 120 7.90 -4.93 -13.60
N ARG A 121 8.13 -3.72 -13.09
CA ARG A 121 7.97 -2.47 -13.86
C ARG A 121 8.89 -2.46 -15.07
N CYS A 122 10.17 -2.79 -14.89
CA CYS A 122 11.15 -2.83 -15.97
C CYS A 122 10.78 -3.87 -17.05
N ASN A 123 10.31 -5.05 -16.64
CA ASN A 123 9.87 -6.08 -17.59
C ASN A 123 8.63 -5.63 -18.36
N ALA A 124 7.63 -5.06 -17.68
CA ALA A 124 6.42 -4.54 -18.33
C ALA A 124 6.74 -3.41 -19.30
N LEU A 125 7.61 -2.46 -18.94
CA LEU A 125 7.99 -1.36 -19.84
C LEU A 125 8.81 -1.83 -21.04
N ARG A 126 9.64 -2.87 -20.89
CA ARG A 126 10.41 -3.46 -21.98
C ARG A 126 9.51 -4.10 -23.04
N GLN A 127 8.34 -4.63 -22.66
CA GLN A 127 7.37 -5.19 -23.61
C GLN A 127 6.66 -4.13 -24.46
N VAL A 128 6.80 -2.85 -24.13
CA VAL A 128 5.95 -1.75 -24.65
C VAL A 128 6.79 -0.74 -25.42
N GLU A 129 8.06 -1.05 -25.68
CA GLU A 129 9.05 -0.21 -26.38
C GLU A 129 9.15 1.23 -25.85
N CYS A 130 8.70 1.48 -24.61
CA CYS A 130 8.78 2.78 -23.99
C CYS A 130 10.20 3.05 -23.47
N LYS A 131 10.73 4.25 -23.74
CA LYS A 131 12.03 4.68 -23.22
C LYS A 131 12.01 4.68 -21.69
N LEU A 132 12.79 3.80 -21.06
CA LEU A 132 12.99 3.81 -19.61
C LEU A 132 13.76 5.06 -19.21
N GLU A 133 13.13 5.91 -18.39
CA GLU A 133 13.84 6.94 -17.65
C GLU A 133 14.78 6.27 -16.63
N ARG A 134 16.09 6.49 -16.76
CA ARG A 134 17.09 5.92 -15.84
C ARG A 134 16.92 6.56 -14.46
N ARG A 135 16.31 5.84 -13.53
CA ARG A 135 16.32 6.24 -12.12
C ARG A 135 17.64 5.87 -11.46
N SER A 136 18.20 6.81 -10.69
CA SER A 136 19.39 6.55 -9.88
C SER A 136 19.08 5.53 -8.79
N PHE A 137 20.04 4.64 -8.49
CA PHE A 137 19.93 3.68 -7.39
C PHE A 137 19.66 4.38 -6.05
N PHE A 138 20.26 5.55 -5.82
CA PHE A 138 20.01 6.34 -4.61
C PHE A 138 18.58 6.88 -4.53
N ALA A 139 17.99 7.28 -5.67
CA ALA A 139 16.60 7.71 -5.71
C ALA A 139 15.65 6.55 -5.39
N PHE A 140 15.98 5.34 -5.84
CA PHE A 140 15.26 4.13 -5.45
C PHE A 140 15.40 3.84 -3.95
N LEU A 141 16.60 3.88 -3.39
CA LEU A 141 16.81 3.63 -1.96
C LEU A 141 16.06 4.64 -1.07
N PHE A 142 16.14 5.94 -1.42
CA PHE A 142 15.41 7.00 -0.73
C PHE A 142 13.89 6.80 -0.83
N TYR A 143 13.41 6.40 -2.02
CA TYR A 143 12.02 6.03 -2.23
C TYR A 143 11.63 4.86 -1.31
N VAL A 144 12.37 3.76 -1.26
CA VAL A 144 11.96 2.61 -0.45
C VAL A 144 11.90 2.92 1.05
N LEU A 145 12.90 3.61 1.59
CA LEU A 145 13.01 3.83 3.03
C LEU A 145 12.11 4.95 3.53
N LEU A 146 12.09 6.09 2.84
CA LEU A 146 11.42 7.28 3.35
C LEU A 146 10.00 7.43 2.83
N TYR A 147 9.71 6.99 1.60
CA TYR A 147 8.38 7.17 1.02
C TYR A 147 7.31 6.39 1.80
N ALA A 148 7.60 5.14 2.18
CA ALA A 148 6.69 4.31 2.97
C ALA A 148 6.41 4.96 4.34
N PHE A 149 7.46 5.44 5.01
CA PHE A 149 7.35 6.11 6.31
C PHE A 149 6.56 7.42 6.23
N ILE A 150 6.78 8.23 5.20
CA ILE A 150 6.09 9.50 5.01
C ILE A 150 4.59 9.30 4.69
N LEU A 151 4.24 8.21 4.00
CA LEU A 151 2.85 7.93 3.61
C LEU A 151 2.05 7.20 4.69
N ALA A 152 2.67 6.40 5.55
CA ALA A 152 1.99 5.65 6.60
C ALA A 152 1.09 6.53 7.48
N PRO A 153 1.48 7.76 7.90
CA PRO A 153 0.60 8.66 8.65
C PRO A 153 -0.67 9.04 7.88
N ALA A 154 -0.56 9.25 6.56
CA ALA A 154 -1.70 9.58 5.72
C ALA A 154 -2.72 8.44 5.70
N CYS A 155 -2.22 7.20 5.60
CA CYS A 155 -3.02 5.98 5.62
C CYS A 155 -3.73 5.79 6.96
N ILE A 156 -3.00 5.90 8.08
CA ILE A 156 -3.57 5.76 9.43
C ILE A 156 -4.66 6.80 9.69
N ILE A 157 -4.41 8.08 9.37
CA ILE A 157 -5.43 9.12 9.50
C ILE A 157 -6.66 8.78 8.64
N GLY A 158 -6.44 8.20 7.47
CA GLY A 158 -7.51 7.66 6.62
C GLY A 158 -8.32 6.58 7.34
N TYR A 159 -7.69 5.51 7.81
CA TYR A 159 -8.35 4.41 8.51
C TYR A 159 -9.11 4.89 9.74
N CYS A 160 -8.46 5.64 10.64
CA CYS A 160 -9.07 6.18 11.86
C CYS A 160 -10.28 7.07 11.52
N SER A 161 -10.14 7.94 10.53
CA SER A 161 -11.25 8.82 10.16
C SER A 161 -12.52 8.08 9.73
N GLU A 162 -12.37 6.97 8.98
CA GLU A 162 -13.53 6.20 8.54
C GLU A 162 -14.08 5.35 9.71
N LEU A 163 -13.23 4.87 10.61
CA LEU A 163 -13.65 4.18 11.83
C LEU A 163 -14.48 5.09 12.73
N PHE A 164 -14.03 6.33 12.96
CA PHE A 164 -14.75 7.36 13.74
C PHE A 164 -15.84 8.11 12.95
N ASN A 165 -16.16 7.67 11.74
CA ASN A 165 -17.23 8.21 10.89
C ASN A 165 -17.13 9.75 10.68
N VAL A 166 -15.90 10.27 10.58
CA VAL A 166 -15.62 11.71 10.45
C VAL A 166 -16.10 12.22 9.09
N ARG A 167 -16.80 13.37 9.09
CA ARG A 167 -17.33 14.00 7.87
C ARG A 167 -16.25 14.11 6.78
N LYS A 168 -16.63 13.74 5.55
CA LYS A 168 -15.76 13.71 4.37
C LYS A 168 -15.52 15.16 3.91
N LYS A 169 -14.30 15.68 4.13
CA LYS A 169 -13.81 16.94 3.55
C LYS A 169 -12.87 16.56 2.41
N TRP A 170 -13.28 16.81 1.18
CA TRP A 170 -12.55 16.38 -0.01
C TRP A 170 -11.62 17.44 -0.57
#